data_AF-A0A1V6E5G0-F1
#
_entry.id   AF-A0A1V6E5G0-F1
#
_cell.length_a   1.000
_cell.length_b   1.000
_cell.length_c   1.000
_cell.angle_alpha   90.00
_cell.angle_beta   90.00
_cell.angle_gamma   90.00
#
_symmetry.space_group_name_H-M   'P 1'
#
loop_
_entity.id
_entity.type
_entity.pdbx_description
1 polymer ?
#
loop_
_entity_poly.entity_id
_entity_poly.type
_entity_poly.pdbx_seq_one_letter_code
_entity_poly.pdbx_strand_id
1 'polypeptide(L)'
;MSLNRNEQMLCDYVVANADERHFWEEKVRARAKESQDRHAVAASLAEELWRYFEERSGVVEPFRGQALRDGLSRTSMRNLADLWLRQWAPIKTKAARTPTYDGY
;
A
#
# COMPACT_ATOMS: atom_id res chain seq x y z
N MET A 1 -1.13 -11.52 -4.00
CA MET A 1 -2.28 -11.41 -3.07
C MET A 1 -3.35 -10.62 -3.77
N SER A 2 -4.60 -11.09 -3.73
CA SER A 2 -5.72 -10.30 -4.25
C SER A 2 -6.10 -9.24 -3.24
N LEU A 3 -6.48 -8.05 -3.70
CA LEU A 3 -7.08 -7.03 -2.84
C LEU A 3 -8.52 -7.43 -2.51
N ASN A 4 -8.96 -7.16 -1.28
CA ASN A 4 -10.38 -7.20 -0.94
C ASN A 4 -11.11 -5.98 -1.55
N ARG A 5 -12.45 -5.94 -1.46
CA ARG A 5 -13.25 -4.86 -2.06
C ARG A 5 -12.87 -3.47 -1.52
N ASN A 6 -12.62 -3.33 -0.22
CA ASN A 6 -12.27 -2.05 0.39
C ASN A 6 -10.87 -1.59 -0.01
N GLU A 7 -9.91 -2.53 -0.03
CA GLU A 7 -8.55 -2.31 -0.51
C GLU A 7 -8.53 -1.90 -1.98
N GLN A 8 -9.30 -2.57 -2.84
CA GLN A 8 -9.39 -2.26 -4.26
C GLN A 8 -9.98 -0.85 -4.47
N MET A 9 -11.09 -0.53 -3.79
CA MET A 9 -11.73 0.78 -3.90
C MET A 9 -10.80 1.91 -3.46
N LEU A 10 -10.06 1.74 -2.36
CA LEU A 10 -9.07 2.72 -1.92
C LEU A 10 -7.93 2.85 -2.94
N CYS A 11 -7.44 1.73 -3.48
CA CYS A 11 -6.40 1.73 -4.49
C CYS A 11 -6.84 2.50 -5.75
N ASP A 12 -8.05 2.24 -6.25
CA ASP A 12 -8.59 2.86 -7.46
C ASP A 12 -8.76 4.37 -7.25
N TYR A 13 -9.28 4.78 -6.09
CA TYR A 13 -9.40 6.19 -5.74
C TYR A 13 -8.04 6.88 -5.67
N VAL A 14 -7.06 6.30 -4.97
CA VAL A 14 -5.73 6.91 -4.84
C VAL A 14 -5.03 6.98 -6.20
N VAL A 15 -5.12 5.95 -7.04
CA VAL A 15 -4.53 5.96 -8.38
C VAL A 15 -5.20 6.98 -9.30
N ALA A 16 -6.51 7.19 -9.17
CA ALA A 16 -7.24 8.19 -9.94
C ALA A 16 -6.94 9.63 -9.52
N ASN A 17 -6.47 9.87 -8.28
CA ASN A 17 -6.15 11.18 -7.75
C ASN A 17 -4.62 11.37 -7.68
N ALA A 18 -4.05 12.15 -8.60
CA ALA A 18 -2.59 12.31 -8.71
C ALA A 18 -1.95 12.82 -7.41
N ASP A 19 -2.55 13.80 -6.75
CA ASP A 19 -2.04 14.38 -5.50
C ASP A 19 -1.99 13.35 -4.37
N GLU A 20 -3.07 12.57 -4.21
CA GLU A 20 -3.16 11.49 -3.22
C GLU A 20 -2.14 10.40 -3.52
N ARG A 21 -2.00 10.03 -4.79
CA ARG A 21 -0.98 9.07 -5.22
C ARG A 21 0.41 9.54 -4.87
N HIS A 22 0.76 10.80 -5.17
CA HIS A 22 2.07 11.35 -4.85
C HIS A 22 2.34 11.33 -3.35
N PHE A 23 1.37 11.78 -2.53
CA PHE A 23 1.46 11.74 -1.09
C PHE A 23 1.73 10.32 -0.55
N TRP A 24 0.96 9.33 -1.01
CA TRP A 24 1.12 7.95 -0.58
C TRP A 24 2.41 7.32 -1.08
N GLU A 25 2.81 7.61 -2.31
CA GLU A 25 4.07 7.14 -2.88
C GLU A 25 5.27 7.63 -2.07
N GLU A 26 5.32 8.93 -1.76
CA GLU A 26 6.38 9.51 -0.93
C GLU A 26 6.40 8.92 0.47
N LYS A 27 5.23 8.80 1.12
CA LYS A 27 5.11 8.21 2.45
C LYS A 27 5.57 6.75 2.50
N VAL A 28 5.13 5.92 1.54
CA VAL A 28 5.54 4.50 1.46
C VAL A 28 7.05 4.39 1.25
N ARG A 29 7.62 5.20 0.35
CA ARG A 29 9.07 5.24 0.12
C ARG A 29 9.84 5.68 1.36
N ALA A 30 9.34 6.65 2.12
CA ALA A 30 9.95 7.10 3.36
C ALA A 30 9.96 5.98 4.41
N ARG A 31 8.82 5.34 4.67
CA ARG A 31 8.72 4.24 5.64
C ARG A 31 9.56 3.02 5.28
N ALA A 32 9.64 2.71 4.00
CA ALA A 32 10.50 1.62 3.52
C ALA A 32 12.01 1.90 3.68
N LYS A 33 12.43 3.17 3.80
CA LYS A 33 13.81 3.54 4.10
C LYS A 33 14.12 3.49 5.60
N GLU A 34 13.13 3.76 6.45
CA GLU A 34 13.28 3.80 7.91
C GLU A 34 13.41 2.41 8.53
N SER A 35 12.82 1.38 7.92
CA SER A 35 12.87 0.01 8.42
C SER A 35 13.11 -1.02 7.33
N GLN A 36 14.01 -1.96 7.60
CA GLN A 36 14.23 -3.13 6.75
C GLN A 36 13.14 -4.20 6.96
N ASP A 37 12.41 -4.15 8.08
CA ASP A 37 11.28 -5.05 8.33
C ASP A 37 10.05 -4.56 7.56
N ARG A 38 9.91 -5.06 6.33
CA ARG A 38 8.75 -4.78 5.49
C ARG A 38 7.43 -5.25 6.07
N HIS A 39 7.41 -6.31 6.88
CA HIS A 39 6.16 -6.80 7.47
C HIS A 39 5.65 -5.82 8.54
N ALA A 40 6.56 -5.26 9.34
CA ALA A 40 6.24 -4.20 10.29
C ALA A 40 5.81 -2.91 9.56
N VAL A 41 6.51 -2.53 8.48
CA VAL A 41 6.15 -1.35 7.66
C VAL A 41 4.76 -1.53 7.04
N ALA A 42 4.45 -2.71 6.49
CA ALA A 42 3.15 -3.01 5.91
C ALA A 42 2.03 -2.96 6.96
N ALA A 43 2.28 -3.46 8.19
CA ALA A 43 1.32 -3.40 9.27
C ALA A 43 1.02 -1.95 9.68
N SER A 44 2.06 -1.12 9.85
CA SER A 44 1.90 0.30 10.18
C SER A 44 1.16 1.07 9.08
N LEU A 45 1.53 0.84 7.80
CA LEU A 45 0.83 1.44 6.66
C LEU A 45 -0.63 1.00 6.59
N ALA A 46 -0.93 -0.26 6.90
CA ALA A 46 -2.31 -0.76 6.90
C ALA A 46 -3.19 -0.03 7.92
N GLU A 47 -2.66 0.35 9.08
CA GLU A 47 -3.42 1.13 10.07
C GLU A 47 -3.70 2.56 9.59
N GLU A 48 -2.72 3.20 8.95
CA GLU A 48 -2.90 4.53 8.36
C GLU A 48 -3.87 4.51 7.19
N LEU A 49 -3.82 3.47 6.35
CA LEU A 49 -4.75 3.29 5.24
C LEU A 49 -6.18 3.10 5.72
N TRP A 50 -6.37 2.37 6.81
CA TRP A 50 -7.68 2.24 7.43
C TRP A 50 -8.20 3.59 7.92
N ARG A 51 -7.40 4.36 8.67
CA ARG A 51 -7.80 5.69 9.15
C ARG A 51 -8.16 6.63 7.99
N TYR A 52 -7.34 6.63 6.94
CA TYR A 52 -7.61 7.42 5.75
C TYR A 52 -8.91 6.99 5.05
N PHE A 53 -9.18 5.69 4.98
CA PHE A 53 -10.45 5.17 4.47
C PHE A 53 -11.63 5.66 5.32
N GLU A 54 -11.51 5.64 6.65
CA GLU A 54 -12.52 6.17 7.58
C GLU A 54 -12.78 7.66 7.35
N GLU A 55 -11.72 8.48 7.27
CA GLU A 55 -11.80 9.91 6.99
C GLU A 55 -12.48 10.19 5.64
N ARG A 56 -12.09 9.46 4.58
CA ARG A 56 -12.70 9.60 3.26
C ARG A 56 -14.14 9.10 3.20
N SER A 57 -14.51 8.11 4.01
CA SER A 57 -15.89 7.63 4.10
C SER A 57 -16.88 8.68 4.62
N GLY A 58 -16.40 9.70 5.33
CA GLY A 58 -17.21 10.84 5.76
C GLY A 58 -17.43 11.89 4.66
N VAL A 59 -16.61 11.91 3.60
CA VAL A 59 -16.55 13.01 2.62
C VAL A 59 -16.84 12.53 1.18
N VAL A 60 -16.57 11.27 0.86
CA VAL A 60 -16.61 10.73 -0.50
C VAL A 60 -17.68 9.62 -0.60
N GLU A 61 -18.71 9.88 -1.41
CA GLU A 61 -19.92 9.04 -1.55
C GLU A 61 -19.65 7.54 -1.82
N PRO A 62 -18.71 7.14 -2.72
CA PRO A 62 -18.32 5.74 -2.91
C PRO A 62 -17.94 5.01 -1.60
N PHE A 63 -17.20 5.69 -0.72
CA PHE A 63 -16.73 5.12 0.53
C PHE A 63 -17.83 5.07 1.59
N ARG A 64 -18.69 6.11 1.62
CA ARG A 64 -19.84 6.19 2.52
C ARG A 64 -20.84 5.06 2.29
N GLY A 65 -21.16 4.79 1.03
CA GLY A 65 -22.09 3.71 0.66
C GLY A 65 -21.55 2.32 1.03
N GLN A 66 -20.23 2.11 0.99
CA GLN A 66 -19.63 0.84 1.40
C GLN A 66 -19.56 0.70 2.93
N ALA A 67 -19.17 1.76 3.64
CA ALA A 67 -19.15 1.79 5.10
C ALA A 67 -20.53 1.55 5.73
N LEU A 68 -21.59 2.06 5.09
CA LEU A 68 -22.98 1.81 5.50
C LEU A 68 -23.45 0.37 5.24
N ARG A 69 -22.93 -0.29 4.20
CA ARG A 69 -23.36 -1.66 3.81
C ARG A 69 -22.67 -2.76 4.60
N ASP A 70 -21.36 -2.65 4.82
CA ASP A 70 -20.57 -3.69 5.50
C ASP A 70 -20.42 -3.42 7.01
N GLY A 71 -20.87 -2.24 7.47
CA GLY A 71 -20.42 -1.66 8.73
C GLY A 71 -18.94 -1.30 8.65
N LEU A 72 -18.47 -0.36 9.48
CA LEU A 72 -17.03 -0.08 9.64
C LEU A 72 -16.31 -1.21 10.40
N SER A 73 -16.57 -2.46 10.02
CA SER A 73 -15.86 -3.62 10.52
C SER A 73 -14.41 -3.49 10.08
N ARG A 74 -13.51 -3.24 11.05
CA ARG A 74 -12.08 -3.01 10.82
C ARG A 74 -11.52 -4.06 9.87
N THR A 75 -11.30 -3.67 8.62
CA THR A 75 -10.76 -4.55 7.59
C THR A 75 -9.27 -4.33 7.51
N SER A 76 -8.48 -5.40 7.53
CA SER A 76 -7.04 -5.28 7.38
C SER A 76 -6.70 -4.78 5.97
N MET A 77 -6.08 -3.60 5.88
CA MET A 77 -5.57 -3.01 4.62
C MET A 77 -4.17 -3.52 4.26
N ARG A 78 -3.83 -4.72 4.75
CA ARG A 78 -2.46 -5.24 4.70
C ARG A 78 -2.06 -5.66 3.29
N ASN A 79 -2.96 -6.22 2.49
CA ASN A 79 -2.62 -6.59 1.12
C ASN A 79 -2.37 -5.34 0.28
N LEU A 80 -3.14 -4.26 0.52
CA LEU A 80 -2.90 -2.98 -0.13
C LEU A 80 -1.55 -2.38 0.25
N ALA A 81 -1.22 -2.38 1.55
CA ALA A 81 0.08 -1.90 2.03
C ALA A 81 1.24 -2.70 1.42
N ASP A 82 1.14 -4.02 1.37
CA ASP A 82 2.14 -4.91 0.75
C ASP A 82 2.26 -4.63 -0.76
N LEU A 83 1.14 -4.44 -1.45
CA LEU A 83 1.11 -4.11 -2.87
C LEU A 83 1.87 -2.80 -3.14
N TRP A 84 1.57 -1.75 -2.38
CA TRP A 84 2.22 -0.45 -2.55
C TRP A 84 3.71 -0.47 -2.19
N LEU A 85 4.12 -1.22 -1.17
CA LEU A 85 5.53 -1.42 -0.85
C LEU A 85 6.29 -2.11 -1.99
N ARG A 86 5.66 -3.05 -2.68
CA ARG A 86 6.24 -3.70 -3.87
C ARG A 86 6.30 -2.75 -5.07
N GLN A 87 5.25 -1.96 -5.26
CA GLN A 87 5.10 -1.06 -6.40
C GLN A 87 6.04 0.15 -6.31
N TRP A 88 6.07 0.84 -5.18
CA TRP A 88 6.75 2.13 -5.04
C TRP A 88 8.10 2.07 -4.33
N ALA A 89 8.34 1.02 -3.55
CA ALA A 89 9.59 0.86 -2.81
C ALA A 89 10.24 -0.51 -3.02
N PRO A 90 10.38 -1.03 -4.26
CA PRO A 90 10.88 -2.38 -4.52
C PRO A 90 12.25 -2.63 -3.86
N ILE A 91 12.43 -3.80 -3.22
CA ILE A 91 13.74 -4.21 -2.71
C ILE A 91 14.64 -4.35 -3.94
N LYS A 92 15.69 -3.54 -3.98
CA LYS A 92 16.79 -3.77 -4.91
C LYS A 92 17.48 -5.05 -4.47
N THR A 93 17.06 -6.20 -4.99
CA THR A 93 17.86 -7.40 -4.91
C THR A 93 19.16 -7.09 -5.64
N LYS A 94 20.29 -7.06 -4.92
CA LYS A 94 21.59 -7.00 -5.57
C LYS A 94 21.64 -8.18 -6.54
N ALA A 95 21.76 -7.89 -7.83
CA ALA A 95 21.95 -8.92 -8.84
C ALA A 95 23.05 -9.87 -8.34
N ALA A 96 22.72 -11.16 -8.23
CA ALA A 96 23.71 -12.17 -7.93
C ALA A 96 24.85 -11.97 -8.93
N ARG A 97 26.06 -11.74 -8.42
CA ARG A 97 27.27 -11.66 -9.24
C ARG A 97 27.23 -12.81 -10.23
N THR A 98 27.11 -12.49 -11.52
CA THR A 98 27.36 -13.47 -12.58
C THR A 98 28.72 -14.07 -12.28
N PRO A 99 28.85 -15.38 -12.04
CA PRO A 99 30.17 -15.98 -11.93
C PRO A 99 30.79 -15.82 -13.31
N THR A 100 31.73 -14.89 -13.44
CA THR A 100 32.62 -14.84 -14.59
C THR A 100 33.38 -16.16 -14.58
N TYR A 101 32.96 -17.10 -15.42
CA TYR A 101 33.78 -18.22 -15.81
C TYR A 101 34.91 -17.64 -16.65
N ASP A 102 36.03 -17.37 -16.00
CA ASP A 102 37.30 -17.13 -16.67
C ASP A 102 37.80 -18.50 -17.13
N GLY A 103 37.60 -18.77 -18.41
CA GLY A 103 38.05 -19.98 -19.07
C GLY A 103 38.19 -19.69 -20.55
N TYR A 104 39.40 -19.36 -20.99
CA TYR A 104 40.27 -20.14 -21.88
C TYR A 104 41.50 -19.30 -22.28
#